data_AF-A0A6S6TW46-F1
#
_entry.id   AF-A0A6S6TW46-F1
#
_cell.length_a   1.000
_cell.length_b   1.000
_cell.length_c   1.000
_cell.angle_alpha   90.00
_cell.angle_beta   90.00
_cell.angle_gamma   90.00
#
_symmetry.space_group_name_H-M   'P 1'
#
loop_
_entity.id
_entity.type
_entity.pdbx_description
1 polymer ?
#
loop_
_entity_poly.entity_id
_entity_poly.type
_entity_poly.pdbx_seq_one_letter_code
_entity_poly.pdbx_strand_id
1 'polypeptide(L)'
;MRKIALLIYLPVLLLSGDLKDALLKARKEHKPVMVYVKSDSCAYCDKMKERTLNDEEVQKNVQSFISVTVDKNEREAKQYLPVTRYTPTVYFISSKFKVINTVKGYLGKDDFNLWVNDSKSKLGLSTDATADVSSRSVKSENWFYDIASAEDYALQTGKQVMVYVENRQSSWSKKMRKETLEDRKVKEALENFVWVKLQKNSAEAKTYGLNPSLAPTVYFRKADGSLLATAKGYFAAKEFMLWVNYAKGQI
;
A
#
# COMPACT_ATOMS: atom_id res chain seq x y z
N MET A 1 -33.92 -39.36 10.49
CA MET A 1 -32.65 -39.63 9.78
C MET A 1 -32.01 -38.30 9.42
N ARG A 2 -30.85 -37.99 10.02
CA ARG A 2 -30.15 -36.70 9.93
C ARG A 2 -29.61 -36.47 8.52
N LYS A 3 -30.01 -35.37 7.87
CA LYS A 3 -29.40 -34.91 6.62
C LYS A 3 -28.03 -34.30 6.95
N ILE A 4 -26.97 -35.00 6.62
CA ILE A 4 -25.60 -34.50 6.70
C ILE A 4 -25.40 -33.57 5.50
N ALA A 5 -25.36 -32.25 5.76
CA ALA A 5 -24.94 -31.28 4.77
C ALA A 5 -23.41 -31.34 4.68
N LEU A 6 -22.89 -31.97 3.62
CA LEU A 6 -21.49 -31.86 3.25
C LEU A 6 -21.23 -30.44 2.74
N LEU A 7 -20.71 -29.59 3.63
CA LEU A 7 -20.05 -28.33 3.25
C LEU A 7 -18.72 -28.70 2.59
N ILE A 8 -18.73 -28.77 1.26
CA ILE A 8 -17.53 -28.88 0.45
C ILE A 8 -16.76 -27.57 0.61
N TYR A 9 -15.72 -27.59 1.45
CA TYR A 9 -14.76 -26.51 1.56
C TYR A 9 -13.88 -26.56 0.31
N LEU A 10 -14.26 -25.82 -0.72
CA LEU A 10 -13.46 -25.69 -1.93
C LEU A 10 -12.26 -24.78 -1.59
N PRO A 11 -11.01 -25.26 -1.61
CA PRO A 11 -9.87 -24.37 -1.50
C PRO A 11 -9.94 -23.45 -2.71
N VAL A 12 -10.04 -22.13 -2.47
CA VAL A 12 -10.02 -21.11 -3.51
C VAL A 12 -8.62 -21.13 -4.11
N LEU A 13 -8.39 -22.08 -5.01
CA LEU A 13 -7.31 -22.04 -5.98
C LEU A 13 -7.49 -20.75 -6.75
N LEU A 14 -6.47 -19.89 -6.69
CA LEU A 14 -6.28 -18.76 -7.60
C LEU A 14 -6.23 -19.31 -9.03
N LEU A 15 -7.41 -19.52 -9.61
CA LEU A 15 -7.58 -19.89 -11.01
C LEU A 15 -7.00 -18.76 -11.85
N SER A 16 -6.13 -19.12 -12.79
CA SER A 16 -5.81 -18.33 -13.97
C SER A 16 -7.09 -18.18 -14.81
N GLY A 17 -8.01 -17.35 -14.33
CA GLY A 17 -9.21 -16.98 -15.07
C GLY A 17 -8.83 -15.97 -16.15
N ASP A 18 -9.42 -16.14 -17.33
CA ASP A 18 -9.46 -15.11 -18.37
C ASP A 18 -10.08 -13.83 -17.75
N LEU A 19 -9.39 -12.70 -17.86
CA LEU A 19 -9.78 -11.44 -17.20
C LEU A 19 -11.14 -10.96 -17.74
N LYS A 20 -11.38 -11.18 -19.04
CA LYS A 20 -12.67 -10.87 -19.65
C LYS A 20 -13.78 -11.69 -19.00
N ASP A 21 -13.58 -12.98 -18.76
CA ASP A 21 -14.57 -13.84 -18.12
C ASP A 21 -14.86 -13.41 -16.69
N ALA A 22 -13.83 -13.04 -15.91
CA ALA A 22 -14.00 -12.51 -14.56
C ALA A 22 -14.83 -11.22 -14.56
N LEU A 23 -14.58 -10.32 -15.51
CA LEU A 23 -15.33 -9.08 -15.69
C LEU A 23 -16.79 -9.35 -16.11
N LEU A 24 -17.03 -10.23 -17.08
CA LEU A 24 -18.38 -10.61 -17.49
C LEU A 24 -19.17 -11.26 -16.34
N LYS A 25 -18.53 -12.14 -15.59
CA LYS A 25 -19.11 -12.76 -14.39
C LYS A 25 -19.45 -11.73 -13.32
N ALA A 26 -18.57 -10.76 -13.08
CA ALA A 26 -18.81 -9.67 -12.14
C ALA A 26 -20.04 -8.83 -12.50
N ARG A 27 -20.20 -8.48 -13.78
CA ARG A 27 -21.40 -7.80 -14.25
C ARG A 27 -22.65 -8.64 -14.02
N LYS A 28 -22.62 -9.93 -14.37
CA LYS A 28 -23.77 -10.84 -14.22
C LYS A 28 -24.16 -11.06 -12.76
N GLU A 29 -23.18 -11.26 -11.88
CA GLU A 29 -23.40 -11.55 -10.46
C GLU A 29 -23.52 -10.29 -9.60
N HIS A 30 -23.39 -9.09 -10.18
CA HIS A 30 -23.32 -7.82 -9.45
C HIS A 30 -22.21 -7.79 -8.38
N LYS A 31 -21.14 -8.55 -8.59
CA LYS A 31 -19.99 -8.62 -7.68
C LYS A 31 -18.82 -7.81 -8.23
N PRO A 32 -18.03 -7.14 -7.38
CA PRO A 32 -16.80 -6.49 -7.80
C PRO A 32 -15.69 -7.52 -8.13
N VAL A 33 -14.65 -7.07 -8.81
CA VAL A 33 -13.46 -7.85 -9.17
C VAL A 33 -12.24 -7.30 -8.46
N MET A 34 -11.39 -8.19 -7.95
CA MET A 34 -10.03 -7.88 -7.52
C MET A 34 -9.06 -8.48 -8.55
N VAL A 35 -8.36 -7.63 -9.31
CA VAL A 35 -7.41 -8.07 -10.33
C VAL A 35 -5.99 -7.91 -9.81
N TYR A 36 -5.30 -9.02 -9.57
CA TYR A 36 -3.88 -9.04 -9.23
C TYR A 36 -3.03 -9.10 -10.50
N VAL A 37 -2.41 -7.99 -10.86
CA VAL A 37 -1.51 -7.88 -12.01
C VAL A 37 -0.09 -8.17 -11.58
N LYS A 38 0.51 -9.19 -12.19
CA LYS A 38 1.91 -9.60 -11.97
C LYS A 38 2.73 -9.45 -13.26
N SER A 39 4.03 -9.71 -13.16
CA SER A 39 4.86 -9.96 -14.34
C SER A 39 5.80 -11.13 -14.07
N ASP A 40 6.29 -11.76 -15.13
CA ASP A 40 7.41 -12.69 -15.02
C ASP A 40 8.64 -12.03 -14.36
N SER A 41 9.41 -12.83 -13.61
CA SER A 41 10.62 -12.42 -12.89
C SER A 41 10.40 -11.21 -11.94
N CYS A 42 9.36 -11.28 -11.10
CA CYS A 42 8.99 -10.23 -10.17
C CYS A 42 9.05 -10.71 -8.70
N ALA A 43 10.18 -10.47 -8.03
CA ALA A 43 10.38 -10.88 -6.63
C ALA A 43 9.33 -10.28 -5.66
N TYR A 44 8.86 -9.06 -5.92
CA TYR A 44 7.81 -8.44 -5.12
C TYR A 44 6.43 -9.05 -5.36
N CYS A 45 6.19 -9.59 -6.55
CA CYS A 45 4.96 -10.30 -6.86
C CYS A 45 4.92 -11.64 -6.11
N ASP A 46 6.05 -12.36 -6.08
CA ASP A 46 6.17 -13.60 -5.30
C ASP A 46 6.00 -13.32 -3.81
N LYS A 47 6.67 -12.27 -3.32
CA LYS A 47 6.53 -11.83 -1.94
C LYS A 47 5.10 -11.45 -1.58
N MET A 48 4.38 -10.70 -2.43
CA MET A 48 2.99 -10.30 -2.17
C MET A 48 2.06 -11.52 -2.17
N LYS A 49 2.27 -12.45 -3.09
CA LYS A 49 1.54 -13.71 -3.12
C LYS A 49 1.74 -14.49 -1.82
N GLU A 50 2.98 -14.70 -1.41
CA GLU A 50 3.34 -15.50 -0.24
C GLU A 50 2.96 -14.88 1.09
N ARG A 51 3.18 -13.57 1.26
CA ARG A 51 3.10 -12.89 2.56
C ARG A 51 1.81 -12.12 2.78
N THR A 52 1.00 -11.96 1.74
CA THR A 52 -0.21 -11.13 1.77
C THR A 52 -1.40 -11.88 1.19
N LEU A 53 -1.36 -12.28 -0.08
CA LEU A 53 -2.54 -12.89 -0.72
C LEU A 53 -2.85 -14.31 -0.25
N ASN A 54 -1.85 -15.02 0.29
CA ASN A 54 -2.01 -16.34 0.91
C ASN A 54 -2.37 -16.26 2.40
N ASP A 55 -2.40 -15.07 3.00
CA ASP A 55 -2.80 -14.92 4.40
C ASP A 55 -4.29 -15.18 4.56
N GLU A 56 -4.68 -15.96 5.57
CA GLU A 56 -6.06 -16.40 5.78
C GLU A 56 -7.03 -15.23 6.02
N GLU A 57 -6.58 -14.19 6.72
CA GLU A 57 -7.38 -13.00 7.01
C GLU A 57 -7.63 -12.21 5.74
N VAL A 58 -6.58 -12.04 4.91
CA VAL A 58 -6.70 -11.42 3.60
C VAL A 58 -7.62 -12.22 2.69
N GLN A 59 -7.45 -13.54 2.60
CA GLN A 59 -8.30 -14.41 1.78
C GLN A 59 -9.77 -14.30 2.19
N LYS A 60 -10.05 -14.31 3.49
CA LYS A 60 -11.39 -14.09 4.04
C LYS A 60 -11.93 -12.71 3.66
N ASN A 61 -11.11 -11.68 3.77
CA ASN A 61 -11.54 -10.31 3.50
C ASN A 61 -11.87 -10.11 2.02
N VAL A 62 -11.12 -10.73 1.10
CA VAL A 62 -11.37 -10.57 -0.34
C VAL A 62 -12.48 -11.48 -0.90
N GLN A 63 -13.15 -12.30 -0.10
CA GLN A 63 -14.20 -13.23 -0.59
C GLN A 63 -15.40 -12.53 -1.26
N SER A 64 -15.65 -11.26 -0.94
CA SER A 64 -16.69 -10.46 -1.59
C SER A 64 -16.34 -10.06 -3.03
N PHE A 65 -15.11 -10.31 -3.47
CA PHE A 65 -14.60 -10.01 -4.80
C PHE A 65 -14.43 -11.28 -5.62
N ILE A 66 -14.66 -11.17 -6.93
CA ILE A 66 -14.15 -12.14 -7.89
C ILE A 66 -12.66 -11.86 -8.07
N SER A 67 -11.82 -12.76 -7.57
CA SER A 67 -10.35 -12.61 -7.66
C SER A 67 -9.82 -13.22 -8.95
N VAL A 68 -8.99 -12.47 -9.68
CA VAL A 68 -8.32 -12.94 -10.90
C VAL A 68 -6.87 -12.45 -10.91
N THR A 69 -5.96 -13.28 -11.43
CA THR A 69 -4.54 -12.93 -11.60
C THR A 69 -4.21 -12.90 -13.09
N VAL A 70 -3.50 -11.86 -13.54
CA VAL A 70 -3.14 -11.67 -14.96
C VAL A 70 -1.69 -11.18 -15.07
N ASP A 71 -0.96 -11.56 -16.12
CA ASP A 71 0.32 -10.92 -16.43
C ASP A 71 0.10 -9.55 -17.10
N LYS A 72 0.88 -8.54 -16.70
CA LYS A 72 0.77 -7.17 -17.25
C LYS A 72 0.97 -7.10 -18.78
N ASN A 73 1.66 -8.07 -19.36
CA ASN A 73 1.97 -8.11 -20.78
C ASN A 73 0.89 -8.81 -21.61
N GLU A 74 -0.02 -9.54 -20.98
CA GLU A 74 -1.15 -10.19 -21.63
C GLU A 74 -2.03 -9.16 -22.33
N ARG A 75 -2.61 -9.56 -23.47
CA ARG A 75 -3.47 -8.70 -24.29
C ARG A 75 -4.65 -8.15 -23.50
N GLU A 76 -5.23 -8.97 -22.64
CA GLU A 76 -6.40 -8.60 -21.84
C GLU A 76 -6.09 -7.58 -20.76
N ALA A 77 -4.94 -7.72 -20.08
CA ALA A 77 -4.48 -6.72 -19.12
C ALA A 77 -4.33 -5.36 -19.81
N LYS A 78 -3.74 -5.32 -21.01
CA LYS A 78 -3.58 -4.08 -21.80
C LYS A 78 -4.89 -3.51 -22.32
N GLN A 79 -5.88 -4.36 -22.56
CA GLN A 79 -7.17 -3.96 -23.14
C GLN A 79 -8.17 -3.48 -22.08
N TYR A 80 -8.24 -4.16 -20.93
CA TYR A 80 -9.31 -3.95 -19.95
C TYR A 80 -8.85 -3.22 -18.68
N LEU A 81 -7.55 -3.07 -18.47
CA LEU A 81 -7.00 -2.38 -17.30
C LEU A 81 -6.28 -1.08 -17.70
N PRO A 82 -6.13 -0.14 -16.76
CA PRO A 82 -5.19 0.96 -16.92
C PRO A 82 -3.77 0.46 -17.23
N VAL A 83 -2.99 1.29 -17.94
CA VAL A 83 -1.59 1.00 -18.27
C VAL A 83 -0.81 0.74 -16.98
N THR A 84 -0.44 -0.52 -16.77
CA THR A 84 0.20 -0.99 -15.54
C THR A 84 1.71 -0.97 -15.69
N ARG A 85 2.35 0.11 -15.19
CA ARG A 85 3.81 0.29 -15.29
C ARG A 85 4.60 -0.57 -14.29
N TYR A 86 4.04 -0.79 -13.10
CA TYR A 86 4.70 -1.47 -11.99
C TYR A 86 3.94 -2.73 -11.58
N THR A 87 4.66 -3.75 -11.14
CA THR A 87 4.11 -5.00 -10.61
C THR A 87 4.75 -5.32 -9.26
N PRO A 88 4.01 -5.87 -8.29
CA PRO A 88 2.57 -6.18 -8.39
C PRO A 88 1.69 -4.92 -8.38
N THR A 89 0.52 -5.00 -9.02
CA THR A 89 -0.55 -3.99 -8.90
C THR A 89 -1.88 -4.70 -8.71
N VAL A 90 -2.71 -4.26 -7.76
CA VAL A 90 -4.08 -4.77 -7.57
C VAL A 90 -5.08 -3.69 -7.96
N TYR A 91 -6.00 -4.02 -8.87
CA TYR A 91 -7.15 -3.18 -9.19
C TYR A 91 -8.40 -3.73 -8.51
N PHE A 92 -9.14 -2.86 -7.83
CA PHE A 92 -10.49 -3.14 -7.35
C PHE A 92 -11.49 -2.50 -8.31
N ILE A 93 -12.30 -3.32 -8.97
CA ILE A 93 -13.18 -2.90 -10.07
C ILE A 93 -14.63 -3.23 -9.70
N SER A 94 -15.52 -2.26 -9.82
CA SER A 94 -16.97 -2.48 -9.63
C SER A 94 -17.57 -3.39 -10.71
N SER A 95 -18.76 -3.95 -10.44
CA SER A 95 -19.55 -4.71 -11.43
C SER A 95 -19.96 -3.90 -12.67
N LYS A 96 -19.83 -2.56 -12.62
CA LYS A 96 -20.03 -1.63 -13.73
C LYS A 96 -18.73 -1.26 -14.47
N PHE A 97 -17.64 -1.99 -14.24
CA PHE A 97 -16.32 -1.79 -14.86
C PHE A 97 -15.63 -0.47 -14.52
N LYS A 98 -16.04 0.19 -13.44
CA LYS A 98 -15.30 1.34 -12.89
C LYS A 98 -14.22 0.84 -11.94
N VAL A 99 -12.96 1.23 -12.17
CA VAL A 99 -11.87 1.08 -11.18
C VAL A 99 -12.18 1.97 -9.98
N ILE A 100 -12.30 1.37 -8.81
CA ILE A 100 -12.64 2.05 -7.55
C ILE A 100 -11.40 2.29 -6.69
N ASN A 101 -10.43 1.40 -6.80
CA ASN A 101 -9.18 1.52 -6.07
C ASN A 101 -8.03 0.84 -6.80
N THR A 102 -6.81 1.30 -6.55
CA THR A 102 -5.59 0.72 -7.12
C THR A 102 -4.51 0.66 -6.05
N VAL A 103 -3.96 -0.53 -5.82
CA VAL A 103 -2.80 -0.76 -4.97
C VAL A 103 -1.61 -1.01 -5.88
N LYS A 104 -0.59 -0.16 -5.82
CA LYS A 104 0.66 -0.35 -6.57
C LYS A 104 1.73 -0.85 -5.61
N GLY A 105 2.57 -1.77 -6.08
CA GLY A 105 3.64 -2.33 -5.29
C GLY A 105 3.19 -3.39 -4.27
N TYR A 106 4.18 -3.95 -3.58
CA TYR A 106 3.95 -4.90 -2.49
C TYR A 106 3.37 -4.18 -1.28
N LEU A 107 2.27 -4.71 -0.72
CA LEU A 107 1.77 -4.35 0.61
C LEU A 107 1.75 -5.58 1.51
N GLY A 108 2.04 -5.41 2.80
CA GLY A 108 1.81 -6.43 3.82
C GLY A 108 0.31 -6.64 4.10
N LYS A 109 -0.03 -7.74 4.79
CA LYS A 109 -1.42 -8.16 5.04
C LYS A 109 -2.32 -7.09 5.69
N ASP A 110 -1.82 -6.38 6.70
CA ASP A 110 -2.62 -5.42 7.46
C ASP A 110 -2.96 -4.19 6.60
N ASP A 111 -1.95 -3.63 5.92
CA ASP A 111 -2.15 -2.51 4.99
C ASP A 111 -3.05 -2.92 3.82
N PHE A 112 -2.82 -4.10 3.24
CA PHE A 112 -3.65 -4.60 2.15
C PHE A 112 -5.12 -4.73 2.56
N ASN A 113 -5.39 -5.19 3.78
CA ASN A 113 -6.75 -5.26 4.32
C ASN A 113 -7.40 -3.88 4.48
N LEU A 114 -6.66 -2.82 4.79
CA LEU A 114 -7.18 -1.45 4.77
C LEU A 114 -7.66 -1.04 3.38
N TRP A 115 -6.88 -1.36 2.33
CA TRP A 115 -7.27 -1.09 0.93
C TRP A 115 -8.48 -1.92 0.49
N VAL A 116 -8.58 -3.18 0.93
CA VAL A 116 -9.76 -4.02 0.69
C VAL A 116 -10.99 -3.40 1.36
N ASN A 117 -10.89 -2.97 2.61
CA ASN A 117 -11.99 -2.36 3.37
C ASN A 117 -12.44 -1.02 2.78
N ASP A 118 -11.50 -0.15 2.39
CA ASP A 118 -11.81 1.10 1.68
C ASP A 118 -12.53 0.81 0.35
N SER A 119 -12.09 -0.21 -0.38
CA SER A 119 -12.74 -0.64 -1.63
C SER A 119 -14.16 -1.14 -1.38
N LYS A 120 -14.39 -1.95 -0.34
CA LYS A 120 -15.74 -2.40 0.08
C LYS A 120 -16.65 -1.22 0.42
N SER A 121 -16.14 -0.27 1.19
CA SER A 121 -16.86 0.95 1.59
C SER A 121 -17.29 1.77 0.37
N LYS A 122 -16.37 2.06 -0.55
CA LYS A 122 -16.66 2.78 -1.81
C LYS A 122 -17.65 2.04 -2.73
N LEU A 123 -17.75 0.72 -2.60
CA LEU A 123 -18.68 -0.14 -3.33
C LEU A 123 -20.03 -0.31 -2.61
N GLY A 124 -20.18 0.19 -1.39
CA GLY A 124 -21.39 0.00 -0.57
C GLY A 124 -21.59 -1.45 -0.11
N LEU A 125 -20.53 -2.25 -0.03
CA LEU A 125 -20.60 -3.62 0.48
C LEU A 125 -20.62 -3.58 2.01
N SER A 126 -21.55 -4.31 2.62
CA SER A 126 -21.56 -4.48 4.08
C SER A 126 -20.25 -5.17 4.50
N THR A 127 -19.50 -4.51 5.38
CA THR A 127 -18.43 -5.18 6.11
C THR A 127 -19.13 -6.12 7.10
N ASP A 128 -19.19 -7.41 6.79
CA ASP A 128 -19.67 -8.45 7.70
C ASP A 128 -18.71 -8.57 8.90
N ALA A 129 -18.80 -7.61 9.81
CA ALA A 129 -18.40 -7.69 11.20
C ALA A 129 -18.89 -6.41 11.88
N THR A 130 -19.89 -6.57 12.73
CA THR A 130 -19.94 -5.93 14.05
C THR A 130 -18.65 -6.25 14.83
N ALA A 131 -17.53 -5.72 14.36
CA ALA A 131 -16.32 -5.54 15.14
C ALA A 131 -16.32 -4.07 15.53
N ASP A 132 -16.94 -3.80 16.67
CA ASP A 132 -16.51 -2.78 17.62
C ASP A 132 -15.72 -1.63 16.98
N VAL A 133 -16.46 -0.67 16.45
CA VAL A 133 -15.97 0.69 16.19
C VAL A 133 -15.78 1.36 17.56
N SER A 134 -14.90 0.81 18.37
CA SER A 134 -14.30 1.48 19.52
C SER A 134 -12.80 1.19 19.52
N SER A 135 -12.06 2.22 19.10
CA SER A 135 -10.74 2.57 19.64
C SER A 135 -9.76 1.43 19.93
N ARG A 136 -9.53 0.51 19.00
CA ARG A 136 -8.27 -0.23 18.96
C ARG A 136 -7.41 0.37 17.86
N SER A 137 -6.53 1.27 18.29
CA SER A 137 -5.37 1.72 17.56
C SER A 137 -4.54 0.50 17.14
N VAL A 138 -4.88 -0.11 16.01
CA VAL A 138 -3.92 -0.89 15.25
C VAL A 138 -2.91 0.14 14.79
N LYS A 139 -1.70 0.09 15.36
CA LYS A 139 -0.55 0.90 14.93
C LYS A 139 -0.36 0.62 13.44
N SER A 140 -0.98 1.41 12.57
CA SER A 140 -0.55 1.51 11.18
C SER A 140 0.87 2.01 11.28
N GLU A 141 1.85 1.18 10.93
CA GLU A 141 3.16 1.73 10.63
C GLU A 141 2.91 2.81 9.57
N ASN A 142 3.19 4.08 9.89
CA ASN A 142 2.95 5.23 9.00
C ASN A 142 3.72 5.14 7.66
N TRP A 143 4.41 4.03 7.41
CA TRP A 143 5.41 3.79 6.39
C TRP A 143 4.80 3.07 5.17
N PHE A 144 4.73 3.80 4.08
CA PHE A 144 4.56 3.25 2.74
C PHE A 144 5.84 2.55 2.29
N TYR A 145 5.68 1.51 1.47
CA TYR A 145 6.75 0.61 1.07
C TYR A 145 7.69 1.20 0.02
N ASP A 146 7.17 2.06 -0.86
CA ASP A 146 7.92 2.70 -1.94
C ASP A 146 7.45 4.15 -2.17
N ILE A 147 8.32 4.95 -2.77
CA ILE A 147 8.10 6.37 -3.03
C ILE A 147 6.98 6.59 -4.04
N ALA A 148 6.87 5.76 -5.09
CA ALA A 148 5.86 5.96 -6.14
C ALA A 148 4.45 5.83 -5.57
N SER A 149 4.24 4.82 -4.73
CA SER A 149 2.97 4.57 -4.06
C SER A 149 2.64 5.68 -3.06
N ALA A 150 3.64 6.20 -2.36
CA ALA A 150 3.45 7.33 -1.44
C ALA A 150 3.13 8.64 -2.17
N GLU A 151 3.80 8.93 -3.29
CA GLU A 151 3.53 10.10 -4.14
C GLU A 151 2.13 10.03 -4.75
N ASP A 152 1.71 8.88 -5.27
CA ASP A 152 0.34 8.68 -5.81
C ASP A 152 -0.74 8.90 -4.74
N TYR A 153 -0.55 8.33 -3.54
CA TYR A 153 -1.47 8.54 -2.41
C TYR A 153 -1.46 10.00 -1.93
N ALA A 154 -0.29 10.63 -1.86
CA ALA A 154 -0.14 12.03 -1.50
C ALA A 154 -0.91 12.95 -2.48
N LEU A 155 -0.78 12.70 -3.79
CA LEU A 155 -1.48 13.45 -4.84
C LEU A 155 -3.00 13.33 -4.69
N GLN A 156 -3.51 12.13 -4.40
CA GLN A 156 -4.95 11.89 -4.27
C GLN A 156 -5.55 12.51 -3.00
N THR A 157 -4.76 12.66 -1.94
CA THR A 157 -5.23 13.11 -0.62
C THR A 157 -4.85 14.55 -0.29
N GLY A 158 -4.09 15.23 -1.17
CA GLY A 158 -3.54 16.56 -0.90
C GLY A 158 -2.44 16.57 0.15
N LYS A 159 -1.91 15.40 0.53
CA LYS A 159 -0.80 15.25 1.47
C LYS A 159 0.54 15.45 0.76
N GLN A 160 1.60 15.52 1.54
CA GLN A 160 2.98 15.59 1.05
C GLN A 160 3.73 14.30 1.39
N VAL A 161 4.98 14.14 0.97
CA VAL A 161 5.76 12.91 1.20
C VAL A 161 6.95 13.19 2.12
N MET A 162 7.15 12.33 3.12
CA MET A 162 8.35 12.32 3.95
C MET A 162 9.13 11.02 3.71
N VAL A 163 10.29 11.10 3.06
CA VAL A 163 11.18 9.95 2.85
C VAL A 163 12.27 9.92 3.91
N TYR A 164 12.23 8.92 4.78
CA TYR A 164 13.26 8.62 5.77
C TYR A 164 14.25 7.60 5.21
N VAL A 165 15.46 8.06 4.89
CA VAL A 165 16.57 7.20 4.44
C VAL A 165 17.41 6.82 5.66
N GLU A 166 17.39 5.53 6.01
CA GLU A 166 18.11 4.98 7.15
C GLU A 166 19.29 4.09 6.75
N ASN A 167 20.15 3.78 7.71
CA ASN A 167 21.06 2.65 7.62
C ASN A 167 20.79 1.74 8.82
N ARG A 168 20.40 0.49 8.58
CA ARG A 168 20.13 -0.50 9.65
C ARG A 168 21.29 -0.68 10.64
N GLN A 169 22.53 -0.45 10.20
CA GLN A 169 23.72 -0.55 11.05
C GLN A 169 24.00 0.75 11.83
N SER A 170 23.29 1.85 11.55
CA SER A 170 23.49 3.13 12.23
C SER A 170 22.71 3.20 13.54
N SER A 171 23.42 3.35 14.66
CA SER A 171 22.83 3.61 15.97
C SER A 171 21.94 4.86 15.97
N TRP A 172 22.33 5.89 15.21
CA TRP A 172 21.56 7.12 15.04
C TRP A 172 20.25 6.89 14.29
N SER A 173 20.25 6.01 13.27
CA SER A 173 19.02 5.60 12.58
C SER A 173 18.10 4.80 13.49
N LYS A 174 18.66 3.88 14.29
CA LYS A 174 17.91 3.12 15.29
C LYS A 174 17.29 4.05 16.34
N LYS A 175 18.04 5.03 16.83
CA LYS A 175 17.60 6.01 17.82
C LYS A 175 16.47 6.88 17.26
N MET A 176 16.63 7.43 16.06
CA MET A 176 15.61 8.27 15.41
C MET A 176 14.28 7.53 15.24
N ARG A 177 14.30 6.26 14.81
CA ARG A 177 13.07 5.45 14.67
C ARG A 177 12.38 5.15 15.99
N LYS A 178 13.15 4.90 17.06
CA LYS A 178 12.60 4.46 18.34
C LYS A 178 12.15 5.60 19.25
N GLU A 179 12.72 6.79 19.05
CA GLU A 179 12.49 7.95 19.90
C GLU A 179 11.82 9.05 19.08
N THR A 180 12.58 9.73 18.21
CA THR A 180 12.13 10.92 17.48
C THR A 180 10.84 10.69 16.69
N LEU A 181 10.78 9.62 15.89
CA LEU A 181 9.63 9.32 15.04
C LEU A 181 8.48 8.65 15.80
N GLU A 182 8.71 8.22 17.04
CA GLU A 182 7.67 7.72 17.94
C GLU A 182 7.08 8.79 18.85
N ASP A 183 7.75 9.95 18.98
CA ASP A 183 7.27 11.09 19.75
C ASP A 183 5.90 11.55 19.26
N ARG A 184 4.98 11.75 20.21
CA ARG A 184 3.58 12.09 19.93
C ARG A 184 3.45 13.39 19.13
N LYS A 185 4.18 14.43 19.51
CA LYS A 185 4.09 15.75 18.85
C LYS A 185 4.66 15.68 17.44
N VAL A 186 5.71 14.90 17.23
CA VAL A 186 6.27 14.64 15.90
C VAL A 186 5.26 13.93 15.01
N LYS A 187 4.60 12.88 15.52
CA LYS A 187 3.56 12.15 14.78
C LYS A 187 2.38 13.05 14.38
N GLU A 188 1.85 13.83 15.33
CA GLU A 188 0.77 14.80 15.09
C GLU A 188 1.18 15.84 14.03
N ALA A 189 2.39 16.37 14.13
CA ALA A 189 2.88 17.36 13.17
C ALA A 189 3.03 16.81 11.74
N LEU A 190 3.18 15.50 11.61
CA LEU A 190 3.43 14.76 10.38
C LEU A 190 2.17 14.12 9.77
N GLU A 191 0.97 14.37 10.29
CA GLU A 191 -0.29 13.78 9.76
C GLU A 191 -0.57 14.13 8.29
N ASN A 192 -0.06 15.29 7.83
CA ASN A 192 -0.14 15.76 6.45
C ASN A 192 0.98 15.20 5.55
N PHE A 193 1.83 14.32 6.08
CA PHE A 193 2.87 13.64 5.33
C PHE A 193 2.60 12.15 5.26
N VAL A 194 2.88 11.59 4.08
CA VAL A 194 2.91 10.16 3.78
C VAL A 194 4.34 9.69 3.97
N TRP A 195 4.60 8.74 4.87
CA TRP A 195 5.98 8.44 5.24
C TRP A 195 6.49 7.26 4.40
N VAL A 196 7.74 7.31 3.97
CA VAL A 196 8.41 6.22 3.26
C VAL A 196 9.74 5.95 3.92
N LYS A 197 10.09 4.68 4.15
CA LYS A 197 11.36 4.29 4.76
C LYS A 197 12.23 3.54 3.77
N LEU A 198 13.41 4.08 3.46
CA LEU A 198 14.36 3.46 2.54
C LEU A 198 15.69 3.15 3.23
N GLN A 199 16.41 2.14 2.73
CA GLN A 199 17.81 1.94 3.09
C GLN A 199 18.70 2.86 2.26
N LYS A 200 19.71 3.46 2.89
CA LYS A 200 20.77 4.19 2.20
C LYS A 200 21.40 3.29 1.13
N ASN A 201 21.65 3.86 -0.05
CA ASN A 201 22.16 3.17 -1.24
C ASN A 201 21.20 2.14 -1.88
N SER A 202 19.93 2.06 -1.47
CA SER A 202 18.96 1.21 -2.16
C SER A 202 18.81 1.65 -3.63
N ALA A 203 18.43 0.70 -4.50
CA ALA A 203 18.19 1.01 -5.91
C ALA A 203 17.15 2.13 -6.06
N GLU A 204 16.08 2.06 -5.27
CA GLU A 204 15.03 3.06 -5.25
C GLU A 204 15.55 4.43 -4.78
N ALA A 205 16.30 4.49 -3.67
CA ALA A 205 16.87 5.75 -3.21
C ALA A 205 17.75 6.41 -4.28
N LYS A 206 18.51 5.60 -5.05
CA LYS A 206 19.30 6.10 -6.19
C LYS A 206 18.42 6.57 -7.35
N THR A 207 17.38 5.83 -7.71
CA THR A 207 16.43 6.19 -8.78
C THR A 207 15.78 7.55 -8.53
N TYR A 208 15.44 7.86 -7.29
CA TYR A 208 14.83 9.14 -6.90
C TYR A 208 15.84 10.22 -6.52
N GLY A 209 17.15 9.99 -6.71
CA GLY A 209 18.20 10.95 -6.35
C GLY A 209 18.37 11.19 -4.84
N LEU A 210 17.79 10.35 -4.00
CA LEU A 210 17.83 10.43 -2.54
C LEU A 210 19.04 9.66 -1.98
N ASN A 211 20.24 10.08 -2.35
CA ASN A 211 21.49 9.42 -2.00
C ASN A 211 22.31 10.20 -0.96
N PRO A 212 21.92 10.22 0.34
CA PRO A 212 22.61 11.01 1.34
C PRO A 212 23.96 10.41 1.73
N SER A 213 24.95 11.26 1.99
CA SER A 213 26.23 10.84 2.58
C SER A 213 26.06 10.32 4.02
N LEU A 214 25.06 10.81 4.76
CA LEU A 214 24.78 10.44 6.15
C LEU A 214 23.44 9.70 6.29
N ALA A 215 23.36 8.79 7.27
CA ALA A 215 22.12 8.14 7.66
C ALA A 215 21.96 8.20 9.20
N PRO A 216 20.81 8.65 9.73
CA PRO A 216 19.57 8.92 9.00
C PRO A 216 19.57 10.24 8.23
N THR A 217 18.75 10.34 7.19
CA THR A 217 18.39 11.60 6.51
C THR A 217 16.90 11.58 6.18
N VAL A 218 16.19 12.67 6.43
CA VAL A 218 14.78 12.83 6.06
C VAL A 218 14.66 13.84 4.94
N TYR A 219 13.97 13.47 3.87
CA TYR A 219 13.58 14.34 2.76
C TYR A 219 12.09 14.63 2.85
N PHE A 220 11.72 15.89 2.99
CA PHE A 220 10.35 16.35 2.85
C PHE A 220 10.14 16.80 1.42
N ARG A 221 9.08 16.30 0.77
CA ARG A 221 8.83 16.51 -0.65
C ARG A 221 7.36 16.79 -0.89
N LYS A 222 7.06 17.56 -1.93
CA LYS A 222 5.71 17.69 -2.46
C LYS A 222 5.25 16.36 -3.06
N ALA A 223 3.94 16.22 -3.23
CA ALA A 223 3.35 15.04 -3.86
C ALA A 223 3.82 14.81 -5.31
N ASP A 224 4.19 15.87 -6.03
CA ASP A 224 4.80 15.80 -7.37
C ASP A 224 6.31 15.45 -7.36
N GLY A 225 6.88 15.25 -6.16
CA GLY A 225 8.27 14.89 -5.95
C GLY A 225 9.22 16.06 -5.72
N SER A 226 8.77 17.32 -5.81
CA SER A 226 9.60 18.51 -5.56
C SER A 226 10.11 18.56 -4.12
N LEU A 227 11.36 18.94 -3.90
CA LEU A 227 11.95 18.96 -2.55
C LEU A 227 11.47 20.17 -1.75
N LEU A 228 10.97 19.94 -0.53
CA LEU A 228 10.60 21.00 0.43
C LEU A 228 11.74 21.26 1.43
N ALA A 229 12.33 20.20 1.97
CA ALA A 229 13.40 20.31 2.97
C ALA A 229 14.22 19.02 3.07
N THR A 230 15.43 19.10 3.63
CA THR A 230 16.26 17.92 3.93
C THR A 230 16.89 18.04 5.31
N ALA A 231 16.46 17.17 6.23
CA ALA A 231 17.06 17.04 7.56
C ALA A 231 18.16 15.97 7.51
N LYS A 232 19.42 16.39 7.46
CA LYS A 232 20.58 15.50 7.38
C LYS A 232 21.07 15.12 8.77
N GLY A 233 21.13 13.82 9.07
CA GLY A 233 21.58 13.31 10.37
C GLY A 233 20.43 13.08 11.35
N TYR A 234 20.81 12.71 12.57
CA TYR A 234 19.88 12.51 13.67
C TYR A 234 19.47 13.84 14.30
N PHE A 235 18.19 13.94 14.62
CA PHE A 235 17.62 15.02 15.42
C PHE A 235 16.76 14.39 16.53
N ALA A 236 16.82 14.93 17.75
CA ALA A 236 15.83 14.60 18.76
C ALA A 236 14.50 15.30 18.42
N ALA A 237 13.42 14.94 19.12
CA ALA A 237 12.06 15.37 18.76
C ALA A 237 11.92 16.90 18.61
N LYS A 238 12.49 17.66 19.54
CA LYS A 238 12.39 19.13 19.56
C LYS A 238 13.05 19.77 18.34
N GLU A 239 14.25 19.33 17.98
CA GLU A 239 15.00 19.84 16.83
C GLU A 239 14.39 19.34 15.51
N PHE A 240 13.91 18.11 15.49
CA PHE A 240 13.26 17.55 14.31
C PHE A 240 11.98 18.31 13.95
N MET A 241 11.22 18.77 14.95
CA MET A 241 10.05 19.63 14.75
C MET A 241 10.36 20.93 13.99
N LEU A 242 11.58 21.48 14.10
CA LEU A 242 11.98 22.66 13.33
C LEU A 242 11.99 22.35 11.83
N TRP A 243 12.46 21.17 11.44
CA TRP A 243 12.43 20.71 10.05
C TRP A 243 11.03 20.42 9.55
N VAL A 244 10.19 19.81 10.38
CA VAL A 244 8.78 19.56 10.04
C VAL A 244 8.04 20.88 9.79
N ASN A 245 8.21 21.86 10.68
CA ASN A 245 7.58 23.18 10.54
C ASN A 245 8.12 23.94 9.33
N TYR A 246 9.44 23.91 9.11
CA TYR A 246 10.04 24.51 7.93
C TYR A 246 9.45 23.91 6.65
N ALA A 247 9.41 22.58 6.54
CA ALA A 247 8.85 21.90 5.38
C ALA A 247 7.38 22.26 5.15
N LYS A 248 6.57 22.35 6.22
CA LYS A 248 5.16 22.77 6.13
C LYS A 248 4.99 24.20 5.61
N GLY A 249 5.91 25.10 5.94
CA GLY A 249 5.91 26.47 5.45
C GLY A 249 6.27 26.63 3.96
N GLN A 250 6.73 25.56 3.29
CA GLN A 250 7.09 25.56 1.86
C GLN A 250 6.00 24.96 0.96
N ILE A 251 4.92 24.43 1.54
CA ILE A 251 3.81 23.78 0.81
C ILE A 251 2.96 24.85 0.16
#